data_AF-A0A830EJG6-F1
#
_entry.id   AF-A0A830EJG6-F1
#
_cell.length_a   1.000
_cell.length_b   1.000
_cell.length_c   1.000
_cell.angle_alpha   90.00
_cell.angle_beta   90.00
_cell.angle_gamma   90.00
#
_symmetry.space_group_name_H-M   'P 1'
#
loop_
_entity.id
_entity.type
_entity.pdbx_description
1 polymer ?
#
loop_
_entity_poly.entity_id
_entity_poly.type
_entity_poly.pdbx_seq_one_letter_code
_entity_poly.pdbx_strand_id
1 'polypeptide(L)'
;MIPGIDIDITHLMILKFILHTIRETTRDGGPNPLWLSLAGHVSKATFYRKISELEMMGLLKRISRSRYLVSLGGYLLLLFAYFMNIDGINEDTAQAVIGAIKGNWGLIGFSDDEVESYVKLLYLSGRERLSNGLIMLYQEFPKNVLFILPNNLRLAAFNSLYEALINMYGDANTVSRARRVIAKALVDYFPTTDINGCKSVAFMDNGNKARILAMQCGNDYILN
;
A
#
# COMPACT_ATOMS: atom_id res chain seq x y z
N MET A 1 -16.97 14.13 -1.95
CA MET A 1 -17.47 12.91 -2.63
C MET A 1 -17.88 13.34 -4.03
N ILE A 2 -17.16 12.93 -5.08
CA ILE A 2 -17.66 13.11 -6.46
C ILE A 2 -18.57 11.89 -6.71
N PRO A 3 -19.89 12.07 -6.86
CA PRO A 3 -20.79 10.96 -7.11
C PRO A 3 -20.60 10.43 -8.54
N GLY A 4 -20.54 9.11 -8.71
CA GLY A 4 -20.84 8.46 -10.00
C GLY A 4 -19.69 7.83 -10.79
N ILE A 5 -18.50 7.61 -10.22
CA ILE A 5 -17.48 6.80 -10.90
C ILE A 5 -17.09 5.61 -10.04
N ASP A 6 -17.66 4.45 -10.36
CA ASP A 6 -17.28 3.16 -9.79
C ASP A 6 -16.09 2.58 -10.55
N ILE A 7 -15.13 2.02 -9.81
CA ILE A 7 -13.98 1.33 -10.37
C ILE A 7 -14.48 -0.01 -10.92
N ASP A 8 -14.32 -0.19 -12.23
CA ASP A 8 -14.68 -1.41 -12.94
C ASP A 8 -13.43 -2.15 -13.47
N ILE A 9 -13.64 -3.33 -14.03
CA ILE A 9 -12.56 -4.17 -14.59
C ILE A 9 -11.75 -3.45 -15.69
N THR A 10 -12.37 -2.53 -16.44
CA THR A 10 -11.68 -1.79 -17.51
C THR A 10 -10.64 -0.85 -16.91
N HIS A 11 -10.95 -0.19 -15.78
CA HIS A 11 -10.00 0.63 -15.05
C HIS A 11 -8.78 -0.19 -14.61
N LEU A 12 -9.02 -1.36 -14.01
CA LEU A 12 -7.97 -2.25 -13.53
C LEU A 12 -7.07 -2.74 -14.68
N MET A 13 -7.68 -3.13 -15.80
CA MET A 13 -6.94 -3.54 -17.00
C MET A 13 -6.09 -2.42 -17.59
N ILE A 14 -6.59 -1.18 -17.62
CA ILE A 14 -5.83 -0.01 -18.06
C ILE A 14 -4.65 0.24 -17.13
N LEU A 15 -4.84 0.20 -15.81
CA LEU A 15 -3.78 0.39 -14.82
C LEU A 15 -2.70 -0.70 -14.95
N LYS A 16 -3.10 -1.97 -15.02
CA LYS A 16 -2.20 -3.11 -15.26
C LYS A 16 -1.40 -2.91 -16.54
N PHE A 17 -2.07 -2.53 -17.63
CA PHE A 17 -1.42 -2.36 -18.92
C PHE A 17 -0.37 -1.23 -18.88
N ILE A 18 -0.70 -0.09 -18.28
CA ILE A 18 0.24 1.03 -18.13
C ILE A 18 1.44 0.60 -17.27
N LEU A 19 1.21 -0.09 -16.15
CA LEU A 19 2.27 -0.60 -15.28
C LEU A 19 3.29 -1.47 -16.05
N HIS A 20 2.83 -2.42 -16.86
CA HIS A 20 3.71 -3.30 -17.61
C HIS A 20 4.32 -2.63 -18.85
N THR A 21 3.61 -1.71 -19.51
CA THR A 21 4.15 -0.96 -20.65
C THR A 21 5.28 -0.02 -20.24
N ILE A 22 5.22 0.56 -19.04
CA ILE A 22 6.31 1.37 -18.46
C ILE A 22 7.57 0.52 -18.27
N ARG A 23 7.44 -0.77 -17.96
CA ARG A 23 8.59 -1.70 -17.82
C ARG A 23 9.23 -2.03 -19.17
N GLU A 24 8.45 -2.12 -20.23
CA GLU A 24 8.92 -2.54 -21.56
C GLU A 24 9.48 -1.40 -22.44
N THR A 25 9.18 -0.13 -22.11
CA THR A 25 9.57 1.04 -22.94
C THR A 25 11.01 1.53 -22.78
N THR A 26 11.93 0.65 -22.33
CA THR A 26 13.39 0.87 -22.40
C THR A 26 14.01 0.39 -23.72
N ARG A 27 13.21 -0.08 -24.69
CA ARG A 27 13.69 -0.48 -26.02
C ARG A 27 13.05 0.33 -27.14
N ASP A 28 13.89 0.72 -28.07
CA ASP A 28 13.68 1.65 -29.19
C ASP A 28 12.35 1.46 -29.94
N GLY A 29 11.58 2.54 -30.01
CA GLY A 29 10.36 2.65 -30.81
C GLY A 29 9.48 3.77 -30.27
N GLY A 30 9.09 4.73 -31.11
CA GLY A 30 8.16 5.80 -30.72
C GLY A 30 6.88 5.24 -30.08
N PRO A 31 6.22 5.99 -29.17
CA PRO A 31 5.17 5.43 -28.33
C PRO A 31 3.98 4.99 -29.17
N ASN A 32 3.78 3.67 -29.28
CA ASN A 32 2.52 3.13 -29.79
C ASN A 32 1.37 3.66 -28.91
N PRO A 33 0.27 4.14 -29.49
CA PRO A 33 -0.88 4.58 -28.73
C PRO A 33 -1.37 3.46 -27.79
N LEU A 34 -1.34 3.69 -26.47
CA LEU A 34 -1.71 2.69 -25.44
C LEU A 34 -3.09 2.05 -25.66
N TRP A 35 -4.00 2.75 -26.35
CA TRP A 35 -5.34 2.22 -26.66
C TRP A 35 -5.30 1.07 -27.67
N LEU A 36 -4.28 0.98 -28.54
CA LEU A 36 -4.19 -0.07 -29.57
C LEU A 36 -4.08 -1.46 -28.95
N SER A 37 -3.35 -1.57 -27.83
CA SER A 37 -3.21 -2.83 -27.10
C SER A 37 -4.51 -3.32 -26.46
N LEU A 38 -5.53 -2.46 -26.41
CA LEU A 38 -6.87 -2.78 -25.90
C LEU A 38 -7.96 -2.64 -26.97
N ALA A 39 -7.60 -2.42 -28.24
CA ALA A 39 -8.55 -2.12 -29.32
C ALA A 39 -9.55 -3.26 -29.60
N GLY A 40 -9.22 -4.49 -29.21
CA GLY A 40 -10.12 -5.66 -29.30
C GLY A 40 -11.08 -5.83 -28.11
N HIS A 41 -10.89 -5.05 -27.04
CA HIS A 41 -11.67 -5.16 -25.80
C HIS A 41 -12.47 -3.90 -25.48
N VAL A 42 -11.97 -2.73 -25.91
CA VAL A 42 -12.59 -1.43 -25.59
C VAL A 42 -12.45 -0.45 -26.74
N SER A 43 -13.51 0.33 -26.99
CA SER A 43 -13.45 1.41 -27.97
C SER A 43 -12.43 2.49 -27.56
N LYS A 44 -11.85 3.17 -28.54
CA LYS A 44 -10.94 4.31 -28.30
C LYS A 44 -11.58 5.38 -27.40
N ALA A 45 -12.87 5.68 -27.60
CA ALA A 45 -13.59 6.66 -26.79
C ALA A 45 -13.73 6.19 -25.33
N THR A 46 -14.08 4.92 -25.13
CA THR A 46 -14.20 4.32 -23.80
C THR A 46 -12.86 4.32 -23.07
N PHE A 47 -11.76 3.98 -23.77
CA PHE A 47 -10.42 4.00 -23.19
C PHE A 47 -10.05 5.39 -22.65
N TYR A 48 -10.18 6.44 -23.46
CA TYR A 48 -9.83 7.80 -23.02
C TYR A 48 -10.77 8.33 -21.94
N ARG A 49 -12.05 7.94 -21.94
CA ARG A 49 -12.97 8.25 -20.84
C ARG A 49 -12.48 7.63 -19.53
N LYS A 50 -12.12 6.33 -19.54
CA LYS A 50 -11.62 5.61 -18.36
C LYS A 50 -10.28 6.16 -17.86
N ILE A 51 -9.39 6.58 -18.78
CA ILE A 51 -8.16 7.30 -18.42
C ILE A 51 -8.48 8.59 -17.67
N SER A 52 -9.43 9.39 -18.18
CA SER A 52 -9.84 10.63 -17.52
C SER A 52 -10.45 10.37 -16.14
N GLU A 53 -11.26 9.32 -16.00
CA GLU A 53 -11.82 8.86 -14.72
C GLU A 53 -10.70 8.51 -13.72
N LEU A 54 -9.70 7.72 -14.14
CA LEU A 54 -8.53 7.38 -13.32
C LEU A 54 -7.69 8.59 -12.89
N GLU A 55 -7.51 9.57 -13.79
CA GLU A 55 -6.83 10.83 -13.49
C GLU A 55 -7.60 11.66 -12.47
N MET A 56 -8.93 11.77 -12.63
CA MET A 56 -9.80 12.48 -11.67
C MET A 56 -9.79 11.83 -10.29
N MET A 57 -9.65 10.50 -10.22
CA MET A 57 -9.52 9.76 -8.96
C MET A 57 -8.14 9.88 -8.31
N GLY A 58 -7.13 10.39 -9.03
CA GLY A 58 -5.74 10.42 -8.57
C GLY A 58 -5.02 9.07 -8.64
N LEU A 59 -5.57 8.08 -9.36
CA LEU A 59 -4.98 6.74 -9.53
C LEU A 59 -3.97 6.68 -10.68
N LEU A 60 -4.00 7.70 -11.54
CA LEU A 60 -3.12 7.86 -12.69
C LEU A 60 -2.63 9.31 -12.79
N LYS A 61 -1.38 9.48 -13.22
CA LYS A 61 -0.78 10.80 -13.49
C LYS A 61 -0.32 10.88 -14.94
N ARG A 62 -0.71 11.94 -15.64
CA ARG A 62 -0.20 12.25 -16.98
C ARG A 62 1.18 12.91 -16.90
N ILE A 63 2.16 12.38 -17.64
CA ILE A 63 3.45 13.06 -17.83
C ILE A 63 3.41 13.91 -19.09
N SER A 64 2.98 13.33 -20.21
CA SER A 64 2.95 13.97 -21.52
C SER A 64 1.79 13.43 -22.35
N ARG A 65 1.65 13.92 -23.59
CA ARG A 65 0.73 13.32 -24.56
C ARG A 65 1.03 11.82 -24.65
N SER A 66 0.01 11.00 -24.38
CA SER A 66 0.04 9.52 -24.36
C SER A 66 1.02 8.84 -23.40
N ARG A 67 1.62 9.55 -22.43
CA ARG A 67 2.44 8.92 -21.39
C ARG A 67 1.81 9.14 -20.02
N TYR A 68 1.63 8.04 -19.31
CA TYR A 68 0.99 8.02 -18.00
C TYR A 68 1.86 7.24 -17.03
N LEU A 69 1.72 7.56 -15.74
CA LEU A 69 2.27 6.80 -14.63
C LEU A 69 1.12 6.38 -13.73
N VAL A 70 1.20 5.16 -13.22
CA VAL A 70 0.33 4.70 -12.14
C VAL A 70 0.78 5.40 -10.86
N SER A 71 -0.18 6.01 -10.13
CA SER A 71 0.11 6.64 -8.84
C SER A 71 0.22 5.58 -7.75
N LEU A 72 0.66 5.98 -6.56
CA LEU A 72 0.68 5.09 -5.42
C LEU A 72 -0.70 4.55 -5.04
N GLY A 73 -1.75 5.38 -5.14
CA GLY A 73 -3.13 4.91 -5.01
C GLY A 73 -3.51 3.89 -6.07
N GLY A 74 -3.06 4.08 -7.33
CA GLY A 74 -3.27 3.10 -8.40
C GLY A 74 -2.55 1.77 -8.15
N TYR A 75 -1.34 1.81 -7.59
CA TYR A 75 -0.62 0.63 -7.13
C TYR A 75 -1.38 -0.11 -6.03
N LEU A 76 -1.82 0.60 -4.99
CA LEU A 76 -2.61 -0.01 -3.92
C LEU A 76 -3.91 -0.63 -4.43
N LEU A 77 -4.60 0.04 -5.35
CA LEU A 77 -5.82 -0.50 -5.97
C LEU A 77 -5.57 -1.82 -6.70
N LEU A 78 -4.49 -1.90 -7.50
CA LEU A 78 -4.12 -3.15 -8.18
C LEU A 78 -3.78 -4.27 -7.18
N LEU A 79 -3.06 -3.95 -6.10
CA LEU A 79 -2.72 -4.96 -5.09
C LEU A 79 -3.94 -5.42 -4.29
N PHE A 80 -4.89 -4.53 -4.03
CA PHE A 80 -6.15 -4.92 -3.40
C PHE A 80 -7.03 -5.76 -4.34
N ALA A 81 -7.07 -5.43 -5.63
CA ALA A 81 -7.75 -6.26 -6.63
C ALA A 81 -7.14 -7.68 -6.71
N TYR A 82 -5.81 -7.79 -6.55
CA TYR A 82 -5.14 -9.08 -6.41
C TYR A 82 -5.60 -9.85 -5.17
N PHE A 83 -5.65 -9.21 -3.99
CA PHE A 83 -6.14 -9.87 -2.77
C PHE A 83 -7.61 -10.29 -2.82
N MET A 84 -8.42 -9.57 -3.61
CA MET A 84 -9.82 -9.93 -3.92
C MET A 84 -9.95 -11.06 -4.95
N ASN A 85 -8.85 -11.55 -5.52
CA ASN A 85 -8.84 -12.54 -6.61
C ASN A 85 -9.63 -12.05 -7.84
N ILE A 86 -9.52 -10.77 -8.20
CA ILE A 86 -10.14 -10.24 -9.42
C ILE A 86 -9.44 -10.81 -10.66
N ASP A 87 -10.23 -11.43 -11.54
CA ASP A 87 -9.74 -11.98 -12.80
C ASP A 87 -8.92 -10.98 -13.61
N GLY A 88 -7.78 -11.43 -14.13
CA GLY A 88 -6.87 -10.62 -14.92
C GLY A 88 -5.80 -9.88 -14.10
N ILE A 89 -5.87 -9.86 -12.77
CA ILE A 89 -4.80 -9.37 -11.90
C ILE A 89 -4.03 -10.58 -11.33
N ASN A 90 -2.82 -10.81 -11.83
CA ASN A 90 -2.00 -11.98 -11.50
C ASN A 90 -0.82 -11.63 -10.59
N GLU A 91 -0.12 -12.67 -10.13
CA GLU A 91 1.07 -12.56 -9.28
C GLU A 91 2.16 -11.65 -9.90
N ASP A 92 2.41 -11.75 -11.21
CA ASP A 92 3.38 -10.86 -11.89
C ASP A 92 3.03 -9.36 -11.72
N THR A 93 1.72 -9.05 -11.77
CA THR A 93 1.22 -7.69 -11.55
C THR A 93 1.38 -7.29 -10.10
N ALA A 94 1.08 -8.19 -9.15
CA ALA A 94 1.28 -7.95 -7.73
C ALA A 94 2.76 -7.68 -7.39
N GLN A 95 3.69 -8.50 -7.89
CA GLN A 95 5.12 -8.31 -7.68
C GLN A 95 5.61 -6.97 -8.28
N ALA A 96 5.13 -6.60 -9.46
CA ALA A 96 5.45 -5.31 -10.07
C ALA A 96 4.99 -4.12 -9.21
N VAL A 97 3.78 -4.23 -8.67
CA VAL A 97 3.18 -3.25 -7.78
C VAL A 97 3.94 -3.15 -6.45
N ILE A 98 4.31 -4.28 -5.84
CA ILE A 98 5.06 -4.31 -4.57
C ILE A 98 6.39 -3.60 -4.73
N GLY A 99 7.14 -3.86 -5.81
CA GLY A 99 8.39 -3.15 -6.10
C GLY A 99 8.21 -1.63 -6.20
N ALA A 100 7.13 -1.18 -6.84
CA ALA A 100 6.82 0.24 -6.95
C ALA A 100 6.45 0.86 -5.59
N ILE A 101 5.64 0.18 -4.78
CA ILE A 101 5.26 0.60 -3.42
C ILE A 101 6.52 0.71 -2.54
N LYS A 102 7.41 -0.28 -2.59
CA LYS A 102 8.68 -0.28 -1.83
C LYS A 102 9.53 0.93 -2.13
N GLY A 103 9.67 1.28 -3.41
CA GLY A 103 10.41 2.47 -3.81
C GLY A 103 9.79 3.77 -3.29
N ASN A 104 8.46 3.89 -3.36
CA ASN A 104 7.75 5.09 -2.91
C ASN A 104 7.72 5.24 -1.38
N TRP A 105 7.67 4.15 -0.63
CA TRP A 105 7.63 4.16 0.84
C TRP A 105 9.02 4.08 1.51
N GLY A 106 10.09 4.02 0.73
CA GLY A 106 11.45 3.89 1.27
C GLY A 106 11.69 2.54 1.96
N LEU A 107 11.07 1.47 1.47
CA LEU A 107 11.13 0.10 2.01
C LEU A 107 12.05 -0.82 1.19
N ILE A 108 13.07 -0.27 0.53
CA ILE A 108 13.97 -1.03 -0.36
C ILE A 108 14.70 -2.17 0.40
N GLY A 109 15.01 -1.97 1.69
CA GLY A 109 15.66 -2.98 2.55
C GLY A 109 14.73 -4.03 3.18
N PHE A 110 13.44 -4.02 2.83
CA PHE A 110 12.45 -5.00 3.31
C PHE A 110 12.20 -6.04 2.21
N SER A 111 11.78 -7.25 2.57
CA SER A 111 11.38 -8.25 1.58
C SER A 111 10.04 -7.89 0.95
N ASP A 112 9.74 -8.48 -0.20
CA ASP A 112 8.46 -8.27 -0.88
C ASP A 112 7.31 -8.83 -0.04
N ASP A 113 7.50 -9.98 0.61
CA ASP A 113 6.53 -10.59 1.53
C ASP A 113 6.18 -9.70 2.72
N GLU A 114 7.16 -8.99 3.30
CA GLU A 114 6.94 -8.07 4.42
C GLU A 114 6.03 -6.92 3.99
N VAL A 115 6.27 -6.38 2.79
CA VAL A 115 5.54 -5.23 2.24
C VAL A 115 4.14 -5.66 1.78
N GLU A 116 4.03 -6.79 1.09
CA GLU A 116 2.74 -7.37 0.69
C GLU A 116 1.87 -7.62 1.92
N SER A 117 2.43 -8.24 2.97
CA SER A 117 1.70 -8.54 4.20
C SER A 117 1.23 -7.25 4.90
N TYR A 118 2.06 -6.20 4.92
CA TYR A 118 1.65 -4.91 5.46
C TYR A 118 0.50 -4.28 4.66
N VAL A 119 0.56 -4.31 3.33
CA VAL A 119 -0.52 -3.80 2.48
C VAL A 119 -1.79 -4.64 2.65
N LYS A 120 -1.65 -5.96 2.85
CA LYS A 120 -2.78 -6.85 3.16
C LYS A 120 -3.45 -6.47 4.49
N LEU A 121 -2.70 -6.06 5.51
CA LEU A 121 -3.31 -5.54 6.75
C LEU A 121 -4.09 -4.23 6.52
N LEU A 122 -3.59 -3.33 5.67
CA LEU A 122 -4.33 -2.13 5.27
C LEU A 122 -5.63 -2.50 4.56
N TYR A 123 -5.60 -3.46 3.64
CA TYR A 123 -6.78 -4.00 2.97
C TYR A 123 -7.81 -4.54 3.97
N LEU A 124 -7.37 -5.38 4.92
CA LEU A 124 -8.23 -5.99 5.94
C LEU A 124 -8.81 -4.94 6.90
N SER A 125 -8.07 -3.87 7.21
CA SER A 125 -8.56 -2.78 8.08
C SER A 125 -9.82 -2.09 7.52
N GLY A 126 -9.95 -2.04 6.20
CA GLY A 126 -11.11 -1.48 5.49
C GLY A 126 -12.32 -2.41 5.44
N ARG A 127 -12.24 -3.62 6.01
CA ARG A 127 -13.28 -4.67 5.93
C ARG A 127 -13.79 -4.90 4.51
N GLU A 128 -12.88 -4.92 3.53
CA GLU A 128 -13.18 -5.12 2.10
C GLU A 128 -14.02 -4.00 1.44
N ARG A 129 -14.36 -2.92 2.18
CA ARG A 129 -15.06 -1.75 1.63
C ARG A 129 -14.03 -0.80 1.00
N LEU A 130 -13.60 -1.13 -0.20
CA LEU A 130 -12.72 -0.25 -0.96
C LEU A 130 -13.51 0.95 -1.49
N SER A 131 -13.09 2.14 -1.07
CA SER A 131 -13.49 3.39 -1.71
C SER A 131 -12.24 4.12 -2.16
N ASN A 132 -12.37 4.94 -3.22
CA ASN A 132 -11.26 5.78 -3.65
C ASN A 132 -10.73 6.67 -2.50
N GLY A 133 -11.63 7.16 -1.64
CA GLY A 133 -11.24 7.93 -0.45
C GLY A 133 -10.34 7.16 0.51
N LEU A 134 -10.64 5.89 0.77
CA LEU A 134 -9.80 5.03 1.62
C LEU A 134 -8.44 4.72 0.97
N ILE A 135 -8.42 4.45 -0.33
CA ILE A 135 -7.16 4.22 -1.07
C ILE A 135 -6.26 5.45 -0.99
N MET A 136 -6.83 6.65 -1.14
CA MET A 136 -6.08 7.90 -1.01
C MET A 136 -5.52 8.12 0.39
N LEU A 137 -6.18 7.62 1.44
CA LEU A 137 -5.67 7.68 2.81
C LEU A 137 -4.57 6.63 3.06
N TYR A 138 -4.69 5.44 2.49
CA TYR A 138 -3.72 4.36 2.66
C TYR A 138 -2.39 4.59 1.96
N GLN A 139 -2.32 5.50 0.98
CA GLN A 139 -1.06 5.78 0.28
C GLN A 139 -0.04 6.55 1.13
N GLU A 140 -0.47 7.22 2.21
CA GLU A 140 0.39 8.09 3.03
C GLU A 140 1.24 7.29 4.04
N PHE A 141 2.34 6.67 3.61
CA PHE A 141 3.33 6.12 4.56
C PHE A 141 4.15 7.25 5.20
N PRO A 142 4.46 7.21 6.51
CA PRO A 142 4.15 6.14 7.47
C PRO A 142 2.79 6.25 8.18
N LYS A 143 2.06 7.35 7.97
CA LYS A 143 0.79 7.67 8.65
C LYS A 143 -0.31 6.61 8.46
N ASN A 144 -0.28 5.88 7.34
CA ASN A 144 -1.20 4.79 7.06
C ASN A 144 -1.17 3.66 8.11
N VAL A 145 -0.13 3.59 8.95
CA VAL A 145 -0.07 2.66 10.09
C VAL A 145 -1.23 2.86 11.06
N LEU A 146 -1.77 4.08 11.19
CA LEU A 146 -2.88 4.35 12.10
C LEU A 146 -4.16 3.56 11.77
N PHE A 147 -4.32 3.13 10.52
CA PHE A 147 -5.48 2.34 10.12
C PHE A 147 -5.40 0.88 10.56
N ILE A 148 -4.20 0.38 10.86
CA ILE A 148 -4.02 -1.01 11.32
C ILE A 148 -3.91 -1.14 12.84
N LEU A 149 -3.78 -0.02 13.55
CA LEU A 149 -3.58 -0.04 14.98
C LEU A 149 -4.89 -0.25 15.74
N PRO A 150 -4.85 -0.90 16.91
CA PRO A 150 -5.99 -0.97 17.81
C PRO A 150 -6.47 0.42 18.26
N ASN A 151 -7.80 0.58 18.39
CA ASN A 151 -8.42 1.80 18.89
C ASN A 151 -7.88 2.25 20.26
N ASN A 152 -7.41 1.31 21.08
CA ASN A 152 -6.79 1.58 22.38
C ASN A 152 -5.36 1.05 22.43
N LEU A 153 -4.43 1.86 21.91
CA LEU A 153 -2.99 1.57 21.93
C LEU A 153 -2.41 1.37 23.33
N ARG A 154 -2.98 2.01 24.36
CA ARG A 154 -2.52 1.82 25.74
C ARG A 154 -2.77 0.38 26.20
N LEU A 155 -3.96 -0.16 25.97
CA LEU A 155 -4.28 -1.55 26.31
C LEU A 155 -3.42 -2.55 25.52
N ALA A 156 -3.15 -2.27 24.24
CA ALA A 156 -2.26 -3.09 23.43
C ALA A 156 -0.82 -3.10 23.97
N ALA A 157 -0.31 -1.95 24.43
CA ALA A 157 1.02 -1.84 25.02
C ALA A 157 1.21 -2.69 26.30
N PHE A 158 0.11 -3.00 27.02
CA PHE A 158 0.17 -3.85 28.21
C PHE A 158 0.35 -5.34 27.89
N ASN A 159 -0.19 -5.80 26.75
CA ASN A 159 -0.30 -7.21 26.41
C ASN A 159 0.51 -7.64 25.17
N SER A 160 1.41 -6.77 24.67
CA SER A 160 2.05 -6.81 23.35
C SER A 160 1.18 -6.25 22.22
N LEU A 161 1.71 -5.29 21.47
CA LEU A 161 1.03 -4.74 20.29
C LEU A 161 0.99 -5.80 19.19
N TYR A 162 2.05 -6.59 19.05
CA TYR A 162 2.08 -7.74 18.14
C TYR A 162 0.92 -8.72 18.40
N GLU A 163 0.73 -9.17 19.65
CA GLU A 163 -0.37 -10.07 20.01
C GLU A 163 -1.74 -9.41 19.83
N ALA A 164 -1.87 -8.11 20.12
CA ALA A 164 -3.11 -7.38 19.88
C ALA A 164 -3.50 -7.35 18.40
N LEU A 165 -2.51 -7.20 17.50
CA LEU A 165 -2.73 -7.23 16.06
C LEU A 165 -3.12 -8.63 15.58
N ILE A 166 -2.46 -9.69 16.08
CA ILE A 166 -2.85 -11.07 15.76
C ILE A 166 -4.31 -11.32 16.14
N ASN A 167 -4.70 -10.94 17.36
CA ASN A 167 -6.07 -11.12 17.83
C ASN A 167 -7.09 -10.30 17.03
N MET A 168 -6.71 -9.10 16.57
CA MET A 168 -7.58 -8.24 15.77
C MET A 168 -7.84 -8.78 14.37
N TYR A 169 -6.80 -9.31 13.72
CA TYR A 169 -6.87 -9.72 12.32
C TYR A 169 -7.11 -11.22 12.12
N GLY A 170 -6.89 -12.05 13.14
CA GLY A 170 -7.04 -13.51 13.06
C GLY A 170 -6.03 -14.20 12.15
N ASP A 171 -4.98 -13.50 11.70
CA ASP A 171 -3.97 -14.01 10.76
C ASP A 171 -2.56 -13.72 11.30
N ALA A 172 -2.05 -14.66 12.11
CA ALA A 172 -0.73 -14.56 12.71
C ALA A 172 0.39 -14.48 11.67
N ASN A 173 0.24 -15.18 10.54
CA ASN A 173 1.27 -15.24 9.50
C ASN A 173 1.43 -13.88 8.81
N THR A 174 0.32 -13.24 8.46
CA THR A 174 0.34 -11.90 7.83
C THR A 174 0.90 -10.86 8.81
N VAL A 175 0.49 -10.87 10.09
CA VAL A 175 1.02 -9.94 11.10
C VAL A 175 2.52 -10.17 11.34
N SER A 176 2.96 -11.44 11.43
CA SER A 176 4.37 -11.79 11.62
C SER A 176 5.26 -11.30 10.49
N ARG A 177 4.83 -11.49 9.23
CA ARG A 177 5.56 -10.98 8.07
C ARG A 177 5.56 -9.46 8.01
N ALA A 178 4.46 -8.78 8.36
CA ALA A 178 4.40 -7.32 8.32
C ALA A 178 5.18 -6.62 9.47
N ARG A 179 5.61 -7.35 10.50
CA ARG A 179 6.08 -6.80 11.78
C ARG A 179 7.13 -5.69 11.65
N ARG A 180 8.13 -5.88 10.76
CA ARG A 180 9.24 -4.92 10.60
C ARG A 180 8.76 -3.65 9.91
N VAL A 181 7.86 -3.77 8.93
CA VAL A 181 7.25 -2.61 8.24
C VAL A 181 6.37 -1.81 9.21
N ILE A 182 5.59 -2.49 10.05
CA ILE A 182 4.78 -1.85 11.10
C ILE A 182 5.69 -1.10 12.08
N ALA A 183 6.74 -1.75 12.59
CA ALA A 183 7.68 -1.13 13.52
C ALA A 183 8.36 0.10 12.90
N LYS A 184 8.79 0.02 11.64
CA LYS A 184 9.33 1.18 10.91
C LYS A 184 8.32 2.32 10.82
N ALA A 185 7.08 2.02 10.41
CA ALA A 185 6.05 3.04 10.29
C ALA A 185 5.77 3.73 11.63
N LEU A 186 5.72 2.98 12.74
CA LEU A 186 5.57 3.53 14.08
C LEU A 186 6.73 4.46 14.46
N VAL A 187 7.98 4.02 14.25
CA VAL A 187 9.20 4.78 14.56
C VAL A 187 9.34 6.04 13.71
N ASP A 188 8.86 6.01 12.46
CA ASP A 188 8.91 7.15 11.55
C ASP A 188 7.74 8.14 11.80
N TYR A 189 6.60 7.66 12.33
CA TYR A 189 5.41 8.48 12.55
C TYR A 189 5.35 9.12 13.95
N PHE A 190 5.63 8.36 15.01
CA PHE A 190 5.48 8.82 16.38
C PHE A 190 6.76 9.48 16.93
N PRO A 191 6.63 10.34 17.96
CA PRO A 191 7.78 10.77 18.74
C PRO A 191 8.54 9.58 19.31
N THR A 192 9.86 9.68 19.31
CA THR A 192 10.76 8.60 19.75
C THR A 192 11.72 9.08 20.82
N THR A 193 12.15 8.15 21.68
CA THR A 193 13.22 8.36 22.67
C THR A 193 14.29 7.30 22.50
N ASP A 194 15.51 7.59 22.93
CA ASP A 194 16.56 6.58 23.03
C ASP A 194 16.30 5.70 24.27
N ILE A 195 16.26 4.38 24.06
CA ILE A 195 16.25 3.39 25.13
C ILE A 195 17.30 2.34 24.78
N ASN A 196 18.34 2.23 25.60
CA ASN A 196 19.45 1.29 25.42
C ASN A 196 20.13 1.40 24.04
N GLY A 197 20.25 2.61 23.47
CA GLY A 197 20.85 2.83 22.15
C GLY A 197 19.92 2.52 20.97
N CYS A 198 18.63 2.28 21.23
CA CYS A 198 17.62 2.06 20.20
C CYS A 198 16.59 3.20 20.19
N LYS A 199 16.28 3.70 19.00
CA LYS A 199 15.22 4.70 18.78
C LYS A 199 13.86 4.03 18.98
N SER A 200 13.15 4.41 20.03
CA SER A 200 11.99 3.66 20.52
C SER A 200 10.74 4.53 20.61
N VAL A 201 9.61 3.96 20.19
CA VAL A 201 8.26 4.49 20.46
C VAL A 201 7.76 3.83 21.73
N ALA A 202 7.48 4.62 22.76
CA ALA A 202 7.05 4.12 24.05
C ALA A 202 5.93 4.95 24.67
N PHE A 203 5.11 4.30 25.49
CA PHE A 203 4.19 4.97 26.41
C PHE A 203 4.71 4.87 27.84
N MET A 204 4.48 5.92 28.62
CA MET A 204 4.69 5.87 30.07
C MET A 204 3.46 5.24 30.71
N ASP A 205 3.67 4.14 31.43
CA ASP A 205 2.65 3.54 32.29
C ASP A 205 2.49 4.38 33.58
N ASN A 206 1.37 4.22 34.29
CA ASN A 206 1.05 4.94 35.54
C ASN A 206 2.11 4.76 36.65
N GLY A 207 3.00 3.78 36.52
CA GLY A 207 4.17 3.57 37.39
C GLY A 207 5.50 4.10 36.85
N ASN A 208 5.52 5.04 35.90
CA ASN A 208 6.71 5.59 35.23
C ASN A 208 7.61 4.56 34.52
N LYS A 209 7.09 3.37 34.21
CA LYS A 209 7.79 2.39 33.38
C LYS A 209 7.49 2.65 31.91
N ALA A 210 8.53 2.78 31.10
CA ALA A 210 8.39 2.88 29.65
C ALA A 210 7.97 1.54 29.05
N ARG A 211 6.85 1.54 28.32
CA ARG A 211 6.33 0.41 27.55
C ARG A 211 6.61 0.64 26.09
N ILE A 212 7.52 -0.14 25.53
CA ILE A 212 7.94 0.00 24.13
C ILE A 212 6.90 -0.67 23.23
N LEU A 213 6.47 0.02 22.18
CA LEU A 213 5.62 -0.52 21.11
C LEU A 213 6.47 -1.01 19.94
N ALA A 214 7.44 -0.19 19.56
CA ALA A 214 8.33 -0.45 18.44
C ALA A 214 9.67 0.22 18.69
N MET A 215 10.73 -0.36 18.16
CA MET A 215 12.07 0.20 18.24
C MET A 215 12.87 -0.05 16.97
N GLN A 216 13.84 0.81 16.72
CA GLN A 216 14.87 0.65 15.71
C GLN A 216 16.24 0.56 16.38
N CYS A 217 16.92 -0.56 16.19
CA CYS A 217 18.27 -0.82 16.68
C CYS A 217 19.20 -1.01 15.47
N GLY A 218 19.94 0.05 15.10
CA GLY A 218 20.67 0.06 13.83
C GLY A 218 19.73 -0.07 12.62
N ASN A 219 19.89 -1.15 11.85
CA ASN A 219 19.05 -1.44 10.68
C ASN A 219 17.89 -2.40 10.97
N ASP A 220 17.75 -2.86 12.22
CA ASP A 220 16.67 -3.77 12.60
C ASP A 220 15.49 -3.00 13.20
N TYR A 221 14.28 -3.49 12.92
CA TYR A 221 13.02 -2.92 13.36
C TYR A 221 12.23 -3.97 14.14
N ILE A 222 11.93 -3.70 15.40
CA ILE A 222 11.32 -4.66 16.30
C ILE A 222 9.95 -4.11 16.72
N LEU A 223 8.92 -4.95 16.56
CA LEU A 223 7.56 -4.72 17.07
C LEU A 223 7.38 -5.54 18.34
N ASN A 224 6.92 -4.89 19.42
CA ASN A 224 6.78 -5.50 20.74
C ASN A 224 5.35 -5.92 21.05
#